data_AF-X0TM86-F1
#
_entry.id   AF-X0TM86-F1
#
_cell.length_a   1.000
_cell.length_b   1.000
_cell.length_c   1.000
_cell.angle_alpha   90.00
_cell.angle_beta   90.00
_cell.angle_gamma   90.00
#
_symmetry.space_group_name_H-M   'P 1'
#
loop_
_entity.id
_entity.type
_entity.pdbx_description
1 polymer ?
#
loop_
_entity_poly.entity_id
_entity_poly.type
_entity_poly.pdbx_seq_one_letter_code
_entity_poly.pdbx_strand_id
1 'polypeptide(L)'
;LADNAGEIAVDRLLIQELGPQRVTMAVRGAAVINDVTFADARQVGMPELVEVIDNGSDAPGTLLDDCSASFCKRFCEADLIIAKGQGSFETLSEIESNIFFLFKVKCPVIAAHVGLPTGTHALLRSKGKRPPRELMQSRRDKWA
;
A
#
# COMPACT_ATOMS: atom_id res chain seq x y z
N LEU A 1 2.86 -0.27 -0.93
CA LEU A 1 1.72 -1.15 -1.26
C LEU A 1 1.40 -0.92 -2.72
N ALA A 2 1.68 -1.89 -3.57
CA ALA A 2 1.45 -1.78 -5.00
C ALA A 2 -0.04 -2.01 -5.34
N ASP A 3 -0.46 -1.56 -6.52
CA ASP A 3 -1.86 -1.63 -6.98
C ASP A 3 -1.97 -2.62 -8.15
N ASN A 4 -1.74 -2.18 -9.38
CA ASN A 4 -2.03 -2.96 -10.58
C ASN A 4 -0.80 -3.64 -11.20
N ALA A 5 -1.03 -4.79 -11.85
CA ALA A 5 -0.10 -5.35 -12.81
C ALA A 5 0.16 -4.36 -13.96
N GLY A 6 1.38 -4.35 -14.49
CA GLY A 6 1.86 -3.34 -15.45
C GLY A 6 2.31 -2.02 -14.81
N GLU A 7 1.55 -1.48 -13.85
CA GLU A 7 1.95 -0.28 -13.09
C GLU A 7 3.24 -0.51 -12.28
N ILE A 8 3.43 -1.74 -11.79
CA ILE A 8 4.64 -2.15 -11.07
C ILE A 8 5.95 -1.92 -11.84
N ALA A 9 5.91 -1.91 -13.18
CA ALA A 9 7.09 -1.57 -13.98
C ALA A 9 7.53 -0.12 -13.78
N VAL A 10 6.58 0.80 -13.62
CA VAL A 10 6.82 2.22 -13.32
C VAL A 10 7.22 2.38 -11.85
N ASP A 11 6.68 1.56 -10.95
CA ASP A 11 7.06 1.58 -9.54
C ASP A 11 8.55 1.32 -9.29
N ARG A 12 9.22 0.56 -10.17
CA ARG A 12 10.68 0.39 -10.11
C ARG A 12 11.42 1.72 -10.15
N LEU A 13 10.99 2.63 -11.02
CA LEU A 13 11.63 3.94 -11.18
C LEU A 13 11.49 4.75 -9.90
N LEU A 14 10.29 4.76 -9.31
CA LEU A 14 10.06 5.45 -8.02
C LEU A 14 10.92 4.84 -6.90
N ILE A 15 11.02 3.51 -6.84
CA ILE A 15 11.84 2.81 -5.83
C ILE A 15 13.32 3.17 -5.97
N GLN A 16 13.83 3.26 -7.19
CA GLN A 16 15.22 3.66 -7.45
C GLN A 16 15.51 5.07 -6.91
N GLU A 17 14.60 6.02 -7.13
CA GLU A 17 14.73 7.39 -6.62
C GLU A 17 14.62 7.46 -5.08
N LEU A 18 13.82 6.60 -4.45
CA LEU A 18 13.68 6.54 -2.99
C LEU A 18 14.87 5.89 -2.28
N GLY A 19 15.70 5.14 -3.01
CA GLY A 19 16.76 4.30 -2.47
C GLY A 19 16.23 2.89 -2.17
N PRO A 20 16.48 1.88 -3.05
CA PRO A 20 15.92 0.53 -2.94
C PRO A 20 16.15 -0.15 -1.58
N GLN A 21 17.31 0.07 -0.98
CA GLN A 21 17.69 -0.46 0.33
C GLN A 21 16.79 -0.02 1.49
N ARG A 22 15.90 0.95 1.27
CA ARG A 22 14.95 1.48 2.26
C ARG A 22 13.52 0.97 2.04
N VAL A 23 13.29 0.18 1.00
CA VAL A 23 11.96 -0.15 0.52
C VAL A 23 11.72 -1.66 0.62
N THR A 24 10.61 -2.02 1.25
CA THR A 24 9.94 -3.31 1.06
C THR A 24 8.70 -3.07 0.23
N MET A 25 8.52 -3.81 -0.86
CA MET A 25 7.31 -3.76 -1.68
C MET A 25 6.32 -4.82 -1.23
N ALA A 26 5.06 -4.44 -1.02
CA ALA A 26 3.98 -5.38 -0.78
C ALA A 26 3.06 -5.47 -2.00
N VAL A 27 2.77 -6.70 -2.41
CA VAL A 27 1.84 -7.08 -3.49
C VAL A 27 0.65 -7.86 -2.92
N ARG A 28 -0.31 -8.30 -3.74
CA ARG A 28 -1.43 -9.14 -3.29
C ARG A 28 -1.01 -10.58 -3.01
N GLY A 29 -1.71 -11.23 -2.07
CA GLY A 29 -1.56 -12.64 -1.73
C GLY A 29 -2.09 -13.58 -2.81
N ALA A 30 -3.16 -13.18 -3.50
CA ALA A 30 -3.75 -13.92 -4.61
C ALA A 30 -4.14 -12.99 -5.78
N ALA A 31 -4.55 -13.59 -6.90
CA ALA A 31 -5.03 -12.84 -8.06
C ALA A 31 -6.39 -12.19 -7.76
N VAL A 32 -6.48 -10.87 -7.91
CA VAL A 32 -7.69 -10.08 -7.67
C VAL A 32 -7.82 -9.04 -8.77
N ILE A 33 -8.77 -9.21 -9.68
CA ILE A 33 -8.97 -8.33 -10.84
C ILE A 33 -7.68 -8.20 -11.67
N ASN A 34 -6.98 -7.06 -11.55
CA ASN A 34 -5.72 -6.76 -12.21
C ASN A 34 -4.65 -6.30 -11.21
N ASP A 35 -4.87 -6.57 -9.91
CA ASP A 35 -3.92 -6.25 -8.87
C ASP A 35 -2.65 -7.09 -9.04
N VAL A 36 -1.53 -6.49 -8.68
CA VAL A 36 -0.21 -7.10 -8.85
C VAL A 36 0.02 -8.19 -7.81
N THR A 37 0.56 -9.33 -8.27
CA THR A 37 0.96 -10.47 -7.43
C THR A 37 2.48 -10.63 -7.43
N PHE A 38 2.98 -11.58 -6.63
CA PHE A 38 4.42 -11.90 -6.63
C PHE A 38 4.90 -12.40 -8.00
N ALA A 39 4.05 -13.10 -8.76
CA ALA A 39 4.39 -13.57 -10.10
C ALA A 39 4.66 -12.41 -11.06
N ASP A 40 3.84 -11.35 -11.01
CA ASP A 40 4.02 -10.14 -11.82
C ASP A 40 5.27 -9.36 -11.39
N ALA A 41 5.53 -9.29 -10.07
CA ALA A 41 6.73 -8.65 -9.53
C ALA A 41 8.01 -9.33 -10.04
N ARG A 42 8.02 -10.66 -10.16
CA ARG A 42 9.14 -11.40 -10.77
C ARG A 42 9.32 -11.07 -12.25
N GLN A 43 8.25 -10.91 -13.02
CA GLN A 43 8.34 -10.61 -14.46
C GLN A 43 9.05 -9.29 -14.73
N VAL A 44 8.92 -8.31 -13.83
CA VAL A 44 9.60 -7.01 -13.95
C VAL A 44 10.94 -6.95 -13.21
N GLY A 45 11.39 -8.07 -12.63
CA GLY A 45 12.64 -8.13 -11.87
C GLY A 45 12.64 -7.34 -10.55
N MET A 46 11.48 -7.23 -9.89
CA MET A 46 11.33 -6.52 -8.61
C MET A 46 12.10 -7.16 -7.45
N PRO A 47 12.09 -8.49 -7.25
CA PRO A 47 12.83 -9.13 -6.17
C PRO A 47 14.36 -8.92 -6.21
N GLU A 48 14.90 -8.59 -7.39
CA GLU A 48 16.32 -8.25 -7.58
C GLU A 48 16.64 -6.82 -7.11
N LEU A 49 15.61 -5.98 -6.93
CA LEU A 49 15.75 -4.58 -6.53
C LEU A 49 15.43 -4.38 -5.03
N VAL A 50 14.38 -5.04 -4.53
CA VAL A 50 13.87 -4.88 -3.16
C VAL A 50 13.30 -6.18 -2.61
N GLU A 51 13.17 -6.26 -1.28
CA GLU A 51 12.34 -7.30 -0.65
C GLU A 51 10.89 -7.13 -1.12
N VAL A 52 10.31 -8.21 -1.65
CA VAL A 52 8.90 -8.27 -2.04
C VAL A 52 8.17 -9.23 -1.12
N ILE A 53 7.10 -8.76 -0.50
CA ILE A 53 6.20 -9.53 0.36
C ILE A 53 4.77 -9.49 -0.20
N ASP A 54 3.91 -10.41 0.19
CA ASP A 54 2.47 -10.34 -0.08
C ASP A 54 1.67 -9.94 1.16
N ASN A 55 0.44 -9.46 0.96
CA ASN A 55 -0.46 -9.10 2.06
C ASN A 55 -1.29 -10.29 2.58
N GLY A 56 -1.23 -11.46 1.97
CA GLY A 56 -1.99 -12.66 2.34
C GLY A 56 -3.48 -12.63 2.03
N SER A 57 -4.00 -11.57 1.39
CA SER A 57 -5.43 -11.37 1.11
C SER A 57 -5.73 -11.48 -0.39
N ASP A 58 -6.95 -11.93 -0.71
CA ASP A 58 -7.55 -11.93 -2.05
C ASP A 58 -8.62 -10.84 -2.23
N ALA A 59 -8.62 -9.82 -1.35
CA ALA A 59 -9.48 -8.64 -1.47
C ALA A 59 -8.80 -7.49 -2.22
N PRO A 60 -9.56 -6.66 -2.97
CA PRO A 60 -9.05 -5.40 -3.50
C PRO A 60 -8.64 -4.44 -2.37
N GLY A 61 -7.52 -3.73 -2.55
CA GLY A 61 -7.00 -2.82 -1.52
C GLY A 61 -6.26 -3.54 -0.38
N THR A 62 -6.34 -3.03 0.84
CA THR A 62 -5.60 -3.60 1.98
C THR A 62 -6.47 -3.55 3.24
N LEU A 63 -7.38 -4.53 3.34
CA LEU A 63 -8.17 -4.77 4.54
C LEU A 63 -7.27 -5.46 5.58
N LEU A 64 -6.75 -4.69 6.54
CA LEU A 64 -5.77 -5.20 7.51
C LEU A 64 -6.26 -6.40 8.34
N ASP A 65 -7.57 -6.46 8.61
CA ASP A 65 -8.17 -7.58 9.36
C ASP A 65 -8.27 -8.88 8.53
N ASP A 66 -8.07 -8.80 7.21
CA ASP A 66 -8.01 -9.93 6.27
C ASP A 66 -6.57 -10.23 5.79
N CYS A 67 -5.60 -9.41 6.20
CA CYS A 67 -4.20 -9.60 5.82
C CYS A 67 -3.48 -10.58 6.75
N SER A 68 -2.39 -11.17 6.26
CA SER A 68 -1.55 -12.08 7.07
C SER A 68 -0.90 -11.34 8.26
N ALA A 69 -0.70 -12.06 9.37
CA ALA A 69 -0.03 -11.51 10.55
C ALA A 69 1.39 -11.00 10.25
N SER A 70 2.12 -11.71 9.38
CA SER A 70 3.45 -11.28 8.92
C SER A 70 3.42 -9.95 8.16
N PHE A 71 2.43 -9.76 7.28
CA PHE A 71 2.22 -8.48 6.60
C PHE A 71 1.84 -7.37 7.58
N CYS A 72 0.85 -7.63 8.45
CA CYS A 72 0.37 -6.64 9.43
C CYS A 72 1.49 -6.15 10.36
N LYS A 73 2.39 -7.06 10.77
CA LYS A 73 3.61 -6.70 11.51
C LYS A 73 4.51 -5.75 10.73
N ARG A 74 4.84 -6.08 9.47
CA ARG A 74 5.65 -5.22 8.59
C ARG A 74 5.00 -3.86 8.36
N PHE A 75 3.68 -3.84 8.13
CA PHE A 75 2.89 -2.62 7.98
C PHE A 75 2.98 -1.72 9.23
N CYS A 76 2.83 -2.30 10.42
CA CYS A 76 2.91 -1.54 11.67
C CYS A 76 4.32 -1.02 12.00
N GLU A 77 5.36 -1.74 11.59
CA GLU A 77 6.76 -1.37 11.82
C GLU A 77 7.26 -0.26 10.87
N ALA A 78 6.64 -0.11 9.70
CA ALA A 78 7.04 0.86 8.70
C ALA A 78 7.00 2.32 9.22
N ASP A 79 8.08 3.07 8.97
CA ASP A 79 8.15 4.50 9.32
C ASP A 79 7.34 5.37 8.34
N LEU A 80 7.16 4.89 7.11
CA LEU A 80 6.43 5.52 6.02
C LEU A 80 5.81 4.43 5.16
N ILE A 81 4.54 4.62 4.77
CA ILE A 81 3.83 3.73 3.86
C ILE A 81 3.42 4.54 2.63
N ILE A 82 3.78 4.07 1.44
CA ILE A 82 3.23 4.58 0.18
C ILE A 82 2.19 3.57 -0.30
N ALA A 83 0.93 3.98 -0.32
CA ALA A 83 -0.20 3.17 -0.75
C ALA A 83 -0.65 3.61 -2.15
N LYS A 84 -0.49 2.73 -3.14
CA LYS A 84 -0.91 2.97 -4.51
C LYS A 84 -2.37 2.55 -4.69
N GLY A 85 -3.07 3.24 -5.59
CA GLY A 85 -4.41 2.84 -5.99
C GLY A 85 -5.54 3.37 -5.13
N GLN A 86 -6.74 3.44 -5.71
CA GLN A 86 -7.92 3.94 -5.03
C GLN A 86 -8.44 2.93 -3.98
N GLY A 87 -8.36 1.62 -4.25
CA GLY A 87 -8.77 0.59 -3.29
C GLY A 87 -7.93 0.64 -2.00
N SER A 88 -6.63 0.87 -2.11
CA SER A 88 -5.77 1.09 -0.93
C SER A 88 -6.15 2.36 -0.18
N PHE A 89 -6.55 3.44 -0.87
CA PHE A 89 -7.05 4.65 -0.21
C PHE A 89 -8.35 4.37 0.55
N GLU A 90 -9.33 3.73 -0.09
CA GLU A 90 -10.63 3.41 0.50
C GLU A 90 -10.52 2.54 1.75
N THR A 91 -9.56 1.61 1.77
CA THR A 91 -9.38 0.64 2.88
C THR A 91 -8.50 1.16 4.02
N LEU A 92 -7.65 2.16 3.77
CA LEU A 92 -6.64 2.62 4.73
C LEU A 92 -6.77 4.10 5.14
N SER A 93 -7.66 4.89 4.54
CA SER A 93 -7.77 6.35 4.80
C SER A 93 -8.02 6.68 6.27
N GLU A 94 -8.75 5.81 6.98
CA GLU A 94 -9.09 5.95 8.39
C GLU A 94 -8.09 5.25 9.32
N ILE A 95 -7.07 4.57 8.78
CA ILE A 95 -6.04 3.91 9.58
C ILE A 95 -5.01 4.93 10.04
N GLU A 96 -4.81 5.05 11.36
CA GLU A 96 -3.78 5.95 11.89
C GLU A 96 -2.38 5.37 11.69
N SER A 97 -1.78 5.66 10.54
CA SER A 97 -0.37 5.40 10.26
C SER A 97 0.16 6.51 9.36
N ASN A 98 1.47 6.63 9.21
CA ASN A 98 2.09 7.62 8.33
C ASN A 98 2.01 7.13 6.86
N ILE A 99 0.82 7.28 6.26
CA ILE A 99 0.51 6.77 4.91
C ILE A 99 0.42 7.94 3.93
N PHE A 100 1.03 7.76 2.76
CA PHE A 100 0.85 8.60 1.59
C PHE A 100 0.15 7.79 0.50
N PHE A 101 -0.96 8.31 0.01
CA PHE A 101 -1.79 7.70 -1.02
C PHE A 101 -1.45 8.31 -2.37
N LEU A 102 -1.05 7.48 -3.33
CA LEU A 102 -0.76 7.89 -4.69
C LEU A 102 -1.70 7.16 -5.65
N PHE A 103 -2.69 7.86 -6.17
CA PHE A 103 -3.73 7.27 -7.01
C PHE A 103 -4.40 8.30 -7.93
N LYS A 104 -5.16 7.82 -8.91
CA LYS A 104 -6.04 8.65 -9.74
C LYS A 104 -7.46 8.59 -9.17
N VAL A 105 -8.13 9.74 -9.02
CA VAL A 105 -9.55 9.80 -8.62
C VAL A 105 -10.40 9.24 -9.75
N LYS A 106 -11.03 8.07 -9.56
CA LYS A 106 -11.76 7.35 -10.61
C LYS A 106 -13.27 7.60 -10.60
N CYS A 107 -13.86 8.05 -9.49
CA CYS A 107 -15.31 8.21 -9.37
C CYS A 107 -15.74 9.46 -8.57
N PRO A 108 -16.99 9.93 -8.75
CA PRO A 108 -17.51 11.11 -8.05
C PRO A 108 -17.54 10.99 -6.52
N VAL A 109 -17.72 9.78 -5.99
CA VAL A 109 -17.74 9.54 -4.54
C VAL A 109 -16.39 9.89 -3.93
N ILE A 110 -15.29 9.38 -4.51
CA ILE A 110 -13.95 9.71 -4.05
C ILE A 110 -13.61 11.16 -4.36
N ALA A 111 -14.01 11.70 -5.52
CA ALA A 111 -13.82 13.12 -5.85
C ALA A 111 -14.40 14.04 -4.76
N ALA A 112 -15.63 13.78 -4.31
CA ALA A 112 -16.26 14.51 -3.24
C ALA A 112 -15.54 14.31 -1.89
N HIS A 113 -15.13 13.08 -1.58
CA HIS A 113 -14.45 12.75 -0.33
C HIS A 113 -13.09 13.45 -0.20
N VAL A 114 -12.31 13.54 -1.28
CA VAL A 114 -10.97 14.16 -1.26
C VAL A 114 -10.96 15.63 -1.68
N GLY A 115 -12.07 16.15 -2.20
CA GLY A 115 -12.18 17.52 -2.68
C GLY A 115 -11.39 17.78 -3.98
N LEU A 116 -11.20 16.77 -4.81
CA LEU A 116 -10.48 16.87 -6.10
C LEU A 116 -11.39 16.41 -7.25
N PRO A 117 -11.24 16.97 -8.47
CA PRO A 117 -12.00 16.50 -9.63
C PRO A 117 -11.74 15.03 -9.99
N THR A 118 -12.74 14.35 -10.57
CA THR A 118 -12.54 13.05 -11.20
C THR A 118 -11.49 13.15 -12.30
N GLY A 119 -10.56 12.19 -12.33
CA GLY A 119 -9.44 12.15 -13.27
C GLY A 119 -8.14 12.74 -12.74
N THR A 120 -8.17 13.47 -11.62
CA THR A 120 -6.96 14.02 -10.98
C THR A 120 -6.04 12.91 -10.46
N HIS A 121 -4.74 13.02 -10.72
CA HIS A 121 -3.71 12.25 -10.01
C HIS A 121 -3.43 12.94 -8.68
N ALA A 122 -3.59 12.21 -7.59
CA ALA A 122 -3.52 12.74 -6.24
C ALA A 122 -2.36 12.10 -5.47
N LEU A 123 -1.66 12.94 -4.70
CA LEU A 123 -0.78 12.53 -3.61
C LEU A 123 -1.36 13.08 -2.32
N LEU A 124 -2.00 12.22 -1.52
CA LEU A 124 -2.66 12.61 -0.27
C LEU A 124 -1.92 12.00 0.92
N ARG A 125 -1.87 12.70 2.04
CA ARG A 125 -1.38 12.14 3.30
C ARG A 125 -2.57 11.72 4.16
N SER A 126 -2.48 10.58 4.84
CA SER A 126 -3.45 10.22 5.88
C SER A 126 -3.52 11.31 6.94
N LYS A 127 -4.73 11.53 7.49
CA LYS A 127 -4.92 12.48 8.60
C LYS A 127 -4.35 11.95 9.92
N GLY A 128 -4.12 10.64 10.01
CA GLY A 128 -3.54 9.98 11.16
C GLY A 128 -2.09 10.38 11.39
N LYS A 129 -1.79 10.87 12.59
CA LYS A 129 -0.40 10.95 13.06
C LYS A 129 0.07 9.54 13.38
N ARG A 130 1.35 9.23 13.10
CA ARG A 130 1.95 7.99 13.62
C ARG A 130 1.76 7.99 15.15
N PRO A 131 1.08 6.99 15.74
CA PRO A 131 1.02 6.90 17.19
C PRO A 131 2.44 6.73 17.75
N PRO A 132 2.74 7.26 18.95
CA PRO A 132 3.99 7.00 19.66
C PRO A 132 4.33 5.49 19.64
N ARG A 133 5.62 5.13 19.56
CA ARG A 133 6.07 3.73 19.44
C ARG A 133 5.47 2.81 20.52
N GLU A 134 5.20 3.33 21.70
CA GLU A 134 4.56 2.64 22.83
C GLU A 134 3.12 2.19 22.53
N LEU A 135 2.35 3.01 21.79
CA LEU A 135 0.99 2.71 21.37
C LEU A 135 0.93 1.83 20.11
N MET A 136 2.07 1.59 19.44
CA MET A 136 2.17 0.59 18.39
C MET A 136 2.17 -0.84 18.95
N GLN A 137 2.45 -1.02 20.26
CA GLN A 137 2.43 -2.34 20.89
C GLN A 137 1.01 -2.94 20.92
N SER A 138 -0.02 -2.17 21.27
CA SER A 138 -1.42 -2.66 21.26
C SER A 138 -1.92 -3.03 19.87
N ARG A 139 -1.42 -2.36 18.83
CA ARG A 139 -1.67 -2.72 17.43
C ARG A 139 -0.94 -3.99 17.04
N ARG A 140 0.32 -4.14 17.44
CA ARG A 140 1.02 -5.43 17.27
C ARG A 140 0.23 -6.54 17.94
N ASP A 141 -0.25 -6.34 19.17
CA ASP A 141 -1.04 -7.35 19.88
C ASP A 141 -2.36 -7.70 19.19
N LYS A 142 -2.97 -6.76 18.44
CA LYS A 142 -4.17 -7.04 17.63
C LYS A 142 -3.88 -8.00 16.46
N TRP A 143 -2.66 -8.00 15.93
CA TRP A 143 -2.27 -8.75 14.73
C TRP A 143 -0.99 -9.61 14.92
N ALA A 144 -0.65 -9.96 16.18
CA ALA A 144 0.47 -10.83 16.57
C ALA A 144 -0.04 -12.24 16.88
#